data_AF-A0A6B3I9L2-F1
#
_entry.id   AF-A0A6B3I9L2-F1
#
_cell.length_a   1.000
_cell.length_b   1.000
_cell.length_c   1.000
_cell.angle_alpha   90.00
_cell.angle_beta   90.00
_cell.angle_gamma   90.00
#
_symmetry.space_group_name_H-M   'P 1'
#
loop_
_entity.id
_entity.type
_entity.pdbx_description
1 polymer ?
#
loop_
_entity_poly.entity_id
_entity_poly.type
_entity_poly.pdbx_seq_one_letter_code
_entity_poly.pdbx_strand_id
1 'polypeptide(L)'
;LEGAGVTELPTGWGAPEPGAAATAARTGLRVAMAELVALFDTPFLAQTGLVEARVVRRALRGAADGDPLPVDGLTQLVSVELWLRRLAT
;
A
#
# COMPACT_ATOMS: atom_id res chain seq x y z
N LEU A 1 -2.77 -1.41 -32.00
CA LEU A 1 -1.67 -0.45 -32.25
C LEU A 1 -1.37 -0.32 -33.75
N GLU A 2 -1.54 -1.36 -34.56
CA GLU A 2 -1.48 -1.28 -36.04
C GLU A 2 -2.47 -0.26 -36.64
N GLY A 3 -3.70 -0.17 -36.10
CA GLY A 3 -4.67 0.86 -36.50
C GLY A 3 -4.32 2.30 -36.11
N ALA A 4 -3.26 2.49 -35.31
CA ALA A 4 -2.68 3.80 -34.98
C ALA A 4 -1.38 4.07 -35.77
N GLY A 5 -1.02 3.21 -36.73
CA GLY A 5 0.19 3.33 -37.55
C GLY A 5 1.48 2.83 -36.88
N VAL A 6 1.40 2.22 -35.70
CA VAL A 6 2.58 1.66 -35.01
C VAL A 6 2.86 0.26 -35.56
N THR A 7 3.88 0.16 -36.41
CA THR A 7 4.26 -1.06 -37.15
C THR A 7 5.22 -1.96 -36.38
N GLU A 8 6.08 -1.38 -35.54
CA GLU A 8 6.88 -2.10 -34.54
C GLU A 8 7.00 -1.28 -33.25
N LEU A 9 7.09 -1.97 -32.12
CA LEU A 9 7.36 -1.38 -30.81
C LEU A 9 8.88 -1.44 -30.54
N PRO A 10 9.52 -0.40 -29.98
CA PRO A 10 10.92 -0.49 -29.59
C PRO A 10 11.16 -1.61 -28.58
N THR A 11 12.37 -2.18 -28.63
CA THR A 11 12.82 -3.20 -27.68
C THR A 11 12.61 -2.71 -26.25
N GLY A 12 11.87 -3.48 -25.45
CA GLY A 12 11.58 -3.14 -24.06
C GLY A 12 10.29 -2.34 -23.84
N TRP A 13 9.48 -2.05 -24.87
CA TRP A 13 8.15 -1.46 -24.65
C TRP A 13 7.30 -2.36 -23.76
N GLY A 14 6.91 -1.84 -22.60
CA GLY A 14 6.05 -2.56 -21.65
C GLY A 14 6.83 -3.55 -20.78
N ALA A 15 8.15 -3.63 -20.93
CA ALA A 15 8.98 -4.38 -20.00
C ALA A 15 8.90 -3.73 -18.60
N PRO A 16 8.68 -4.52 -17.53
CA PRO A 16 8.63 -3.98 -16.19
C PRO A 16 9.99 -3.44 -15.80
N GLU A 17 10.05 -2.15 -15.45
CA GLU A 17 11.21 -1.52 -14.83
C GLU A 17 11.43 -2.12 -13.43
N PRO A 18 12.61 -2.72 -13.16
CA PRO A 18 12.92 -3.27 -11.85
C PRO A 18 12.76 -2.21 -10.75
N GLY A 19 11.91 -2.48 -9.75
CA GLY A 19 11.67 -1.56 -8.63
C GLY A 19 10.69 -0.42 -8.91
N ALA A 20 10.11 -0.31 -10.11
CA ALA A 20 9.04 0.65 -10.39
C ALA A 20 7.82 0.42 -9.48
N ALA A 21 7.41 -0.84 -9.29
CA ALA A 21 6.32 -1.21 -8.39
C ALA A 21 6.58 -0.79 -6.93
N ALA A 22 7.79 -1.05 -6.42
CA ALA A 22 8.17 -0.65 -5.06
C ALA A 22 8.18 0.88 -4.89
N THR A 23 8.60 1.62 -5.92
CA THR A 23 8.61 3.08 -5.91
C THR A 23 7.20 3.66 -5.97
N ALA A 24 6.32 3.08 -6.79
CA ALA A 24 4.90 3.43 -6.85
C ALA A 24 4.21 3.16 -5.50
N ALA A 25 4.45 1.99 -4.89
CA ALA A 25 3.89 1.64 -3.58
C ALA A 25 4.31 2.63 -2.49
N ARG A 26 5.62 2.96 -2.39
CA ARG A 26 6.13 3.96 -1.45
C ARG A 26 5.50 5.34 -1.66
N THR A 27 5.32 5.73 -2.91
CA THR A 27 4.70 7.02 -3.26
C THR A 27 3.24 7.06 -2.86
N GLY A 28 2.47 6.01 -3.19
CA GLY A 28 1.08 5.89 -2.77
C GLY A 28 0.92 5.89 -1.25
N LEU A 29 1.83 5.22 -0.54
CA LEU A 29 1.83 5.17 0.93
C LEU A 29 2.08 6.56 1.55
N ARG A 30 2.98 7.36 0.99
CA ARG A 30 3.20 8.76 1.42
C ARG A 30 1.97 9.62 1.18
N VAL A 31 1.32 9.47 0.03
CA VAL A 31 0.10 10.21 -0.32
C VAL A 31 -1.05 9.86 0.64
N ALA A 32 -1.25 8.58 0.92
CA ALA A 32 -2.35 8.10 1.77
C ALA A 32 -2.05 8.15 3.28
N MET A 33 -0.87 8.63 3.70
CA MET A 33 -0.39 8.46 5.09
C MET A 33 -1.34 9.06 6.13
N ALA A 34 -1.91 10.24 5.87
CA ALA A 34 -2.85 10.88 6.79
C ALA A 34 -4.11 10.03 7.03
N GLU A 35 -4.69 9.50 5.95
CA GLU A 35 -5.87 8.63 6.01
C GLU A 35 -5.55 7.30 6.69
N LEU A 36 -4.39 6.71 6.41
CA LEU A 36 -3.96 5.48 7.04
C LEU A 36 -3.66 5.65 8.53
N VAL A 37 -3.09 6.78 8.95
CA VAL A 37 -2.92 7.09 10.37
C VAL A 37 -4.28 7.20 11.05
N ALA A 38 -5.24 7.92 10.46
CA ALA A 38 -6.60 8.04 10.99
C ALA A 38 -7.35 6.70 11.04
N LEU A 39 -7.12 5.83 10.06
CA LEU A 39 -7.64 4.46 10.04
C LEU A 39 -7.16 3.64 11.25
N PHE A 40 -5.93 3.89 11.70
CA PHE A 40 -5.35 3.21 12.86
C PHE A 40 -5.36 4.03 14.14
N ASP A 41 -6.18 5.08 14.29
CA ASP A 41 -6.30 5.80 15.56
C ASP A 41 -6.98 4.94 16.64
N THR A 42 -8.13 4.34 16.33
CA THR A 42 -8.87 3.38 17.18
C THR A 42 -9.26 2.14 16.39
N PRO A 43 -8.29 1.35 15.90
CA PRO A 43 -8.56 0.26 14.97
C PRO A 43 -9.26 -0.91 15.69
N PHE A 44 -10.23 -1.53 15.02
CA PHE A 44 -10.94 -2.71 15.54
C PHE A 44 -9.96 -3.84 15.90
N LEU A 45 -8.94 -4.04 15.06
CA LEU A 45 -7.91 -5.04 15.31
C LEU A 45 -7.12 -4.80 16.61
N ALA A 46 -6.98 -3.56 17.07
CA ALA A 46 -6.34 -3.29 18.36
C ALA A 46 -7.30 -3.49 19.54
N GLN A 47 -8.60 -3.21 19.34
CA GLN A 47 -9.63 -3.43 20.36
C GLN A 47 -9.78 -4.93 20.69
N THR A 48 -9.51 -5.81 19.73
CA THR A 48 -9.49 -7.26 19.92
C THR A 48 -8.13 -7.82 20.37
N GLY A 49 -7.11 -6.96 20.53
CA GLY A 49 -5.76 -7.36 20.93
C GLY A 49 -4.95 -8.08 19.84
N LEU A 50 -5.41 -8.07 18.58
CA LEU A 50 -4.70 -8.72 17.47
C LEU A 50 -3.49 -7.92 16.99
N VAL A 51 -3.51 -6.60 17.12
CA VAL A 51 -2.42 -5.71 16.70
C VAL A 51 -2.23 -4.56 17.67
N GLU A 52 -1.02 -4.00 17.69
CA GLU A 52 -0.75 -2.73 18.37
C GLU A 52 -0.84 -1.55 17.38
N ALA A 53 -1.82 -0.66 17.57
CA ALA A 53 -2.05 0.48 16.69
C ALA A 53 -0.79 1.34 16.47
N ARG A 54 0.00 1.58 17.52
CA ARG A 54 1.26 2.33 17.44
C ARG A 54 2.31 1.63 16.55
N VAL A 55 2.37 0.30 16.59
CA VAL A 55 3.34 -0.50 15.83
C VAL A 55 2.97 -0.47 14.35
N VAL A 56 1.67 -0.61 14.05
CA VAL A 56 1.17 -0.50 12.67
C VAL A 56 1.45 0.89 12.10
N ARG A 57 1.14 1.98 12.83
CA ARG A 57 1.46 3.35 12.38
C ARG A 57 2.95 3.57 12.16
N ARG A 58 3.82 3.00 13.01
CA ARG A 58 5.27 3.05 12.82
C ARG A 58 5.70 2.29 11.56
N ALA A 59 5.16 1.09 11.34
CA ALA A 59 5.48 0.28 10.18
C ALA A 59 5.03 0.93 8.87
N LEU A 60 3.86 1.58 8.84
CA LEU A 60 3.39 2.35 7.69
C LEU A 60 4.35 3.50 7.36
N ARG A 61 4.79 4.27 8.36
CA ARG A 61 5.77 5.35 8.14
C ARG A 61 7.11 4.81 7.64
N GLY A 62 7.65 3.78 8.30
CA GLY A 62 8.90 3.14 7.87
C GLY A 62 8.82 2.62 6.43
N ALA A 63 7.71 1.97 6.06
CA ALA A 63 7.51 1.50 4.69
C ALA A 63 7.44 2.67 3.67
N ALA A 64 6.93 3.83 4.07
CA ALA A 64 6.87 5.03 3.22
C ALA A 64 8.26 5.66 3.02
N ASP A 65 9.10 5.57 4.07
CA ASP A 65 10.49 6.01 4.09
C ASP A 65 11.42 5.02 3.36
N GLY A 66 10.95 3.80 3.11
CA GLY A 66 11.64 2.76 2.35
C GLY A 66 12.40 1.75 3.19
N ASP A 67 12.03 1.61 4.46
CA ASP A 67 12.49 0.50 5.29
C ASP A 67 12.14 -0.84 4.64
N PRO A 68 12.97 -1.88 4.82
CA PRO A 68 12.76 -3.21 4.25
C PRO A 68 11.68 -3.98 5.03
N LEU A 69 10.45 -3.46 4.99
CA LEU A 69 9.28 -4.03 5.64
C LEU A 69 8.40 -4.78 4.62
N PRO A 70 7.66 -5.82 5.06
CA PRO A 70 6.75 -6.55 4.18
C PRO A 70 5.50 -5.70 3.86
N VAL A 71 5.58 -4.92 2.78
CA VAL A 71 4.49 -4.02 2.33
C VAL A 71 3.19 -4.79 2.04
N ASP A 72 3.29 -6.01 1.52
CA ASP A 72 2.12 -6.87 1.27
C ASP A 72 1.40 -7.23 2.57
N GLY A 73 2.14 -7.48 3.66
CA GLY A 73 1.56 -7.74 4.97
C GLY A 73 0.81 -6.53 5.53
N LEU A 74 1.36 -5.32 5.34
CA LEU A 74 0.68 -4.07 5.71
C LEU A 74 -0.59 -3.87 4.87
N THR A 75 -0.56 -4.20 3.58
CA THR A 75 -1.72 -4.13 2.68
C THR A 75 -2.85 -5.04 3.16
N GLN A 76 -2.55 -6.27 3.57
CA GLN A 76 -3.55 -7.19 4.12
C GLN A 76 -4.15 -6.64 5.43
N LEU A 77 -3.32 -6.10 6.32
CA LEU A 77 -3.76 -5.53 7.59
C LEU A 77 -4.69 -4.32 7.40
N VAL A 78 -4.35 -3.42 6.48
CA VAL A 78 -5.20 -2.28 6.07
C VAL A 78 -6.53 -2.77 5.48
N SER A 79 -6.47 -3.77 4.60
CA SER A 79 -7.66 -4.32 3.93
C SER A 79 -8.65 -4.94 4.94
N VAL A 80 -8.15 -5.68 5.92
CA VAL A 80 -8.98 -6.27 6.98
C VAL A 80 -9.61 -5.19 7.85
N GLU A 81 -8.86 -4.16 8.27
CA GLU A 81 -9.41 -3.07 9.08
C GLU A 81 -10.50 -2.28 8.33
N LEU A 82 -10.30 -2.01 7.03
CA LEU A 82 -11.33 -1.39 6.18
C LEU A 82 -12.59 -2.25 6.06
N TRP A 83 -12.42 -3.56 5.89
CA TRP A 83 -13.54 -4.50 5.83
C TRP A 83 -14.32 -4.53 7.16
N LEU A 84 -13.62 -4.57 8.30
CA LEU A 84 -14.24 -4.54 9.62
C LEU A 84 -15.03 -3.25 9.85
N ARG A 85 -14.47 -2.09 9.47
CA ARG A 85 -15.17 -0.80 9.57
C ARG A 85 -16.44 -0.76 8.74
N ARG A 86 -16.40 -1.31 7.53
CA ARG A 86 -17.58 -1.42 6.66
C ARG A 86 -18.64 -2.39 7.19
N LEU A 87 -18.23 -3.44 7.89
CA LEU A 87 -19.15 -4.41 8.49
C LEU A 87 -19.83 -3.86 9.75
N ALA A 88 -19.16 -2.97 10.48
CA ALA A 88 -19.67 -2.36 11.70
C ALA A 88 -20.61 -1.16 11.46
N THR A 89 -20.79 -0.74 10.20
CA THR A 89 -21.75 0.28 9.75
C THR A 89 -22.98 -0.36 9.12
#